data_AF-A0A0V1G1E9-F1
#
_entry.id   AF-A0A0V1G1E9-F1
#
_cell.length_a   1.000
_cell.length_b   1.000
_cell.length_c   1.000
_cell.angle_alpha   90.00
_cell.angle_beta   90.00
_cell.angle_gamma   90.00
#
_symmetry.space_group_name_H-M   'P 1'
#
loop_
_entity.id
_entity.type
_entity.pdbx_description
1 polymer ?
#
loop_
_entity_poly.entity_id
_entity_poly.type
_entity_poly.pdbx_seq_one_letter_code
_entity_poly.pdbx_strand_id
1 'polypeptide(L)'
;MLSMEEYNGDVINNFRQAVKSCLTLLSVPVKTRHIEADEIKTTAEVATHRLIEAARRSERHFNRLYALFSAYCPEEVLKEEMNDMKQEIERKKNMILRHEEKMLAWEQILSEAVAPMAS
;
A
#
# COMPACT_ATOMS: atom_id res chain seq x y z
N MET A 1 -24.90 -15.40 18.56
CA MET A 1 -24.66 -14.33 17.56
C MET A 1 -23.69 -13.37 18.20
N LEU A 2 -22.51 -13.14 17.63
CA LEU A 2 -21.53 -12.18 18.19
C LEU A 2 -22.09 -10.76 18.05
N SER A 3 -21.85 -9.91 19.04
CA SER A 3 -22.09 -8.47 18.90
C SER A 3 -21.20 -7.89 17.79
N MET A 4 -21.57 -6.73 17.24
CA MET A 4 -20.80 -6.07 16.19
C MET A 4 -19.37 -5.75 16.66
N GLU A 5 -19.21 -5.33 17.92
CA GLU A 5 -17.90 -5.04 18.52
C GLU A 5 -17.05 -6.30 18.68
N GLU A 6 -17.64 -7.43 19.12
CA GLU A 6 -16.95 -8.71 19.21
C GLU A 6 -16.55 -9.25 17.82
N TYR A 7 -17.40 -9.06 16.81
CA TYR A 7 -17.09 -9.46 15.44
C TYR A 7 -15.95 -8.61 14.84
N ASN A 8 -15.95 -7.30 15.08
CA ASN A 8 -14.87 -6.40 14.65
C ASN A 8 -13.54 -6.80 15.30
N GLY A 9 -13.57 -7.08 16.60
CA GLY A 9 -12.41 -7.56 17.35
C GLY A 9 -11.88 -8.89 16.82
N ASP A 10 -12.77 -9.83 16.48
CA ASP A 10 -12.40 -11.13 15.92
C ASP A 10 -11.69 -11.02 14.56
N VAL A 11 -12.23 -10.21 13.63
CA VAL A 11 -11.65 -10.04 12.29
C VAL A 11 -10.23 -9.46 12.37
N ILE A 12 -10.04 -8.41 13.18
CA ILE A 12 -8.74 -7.75 13.36
C ILE A 12 -7.77 -8.68 14.08
N ASN A 13 -8.22 -9.38 15.13
CA ASN A 13 -7.37 -10.32 15.87
C ASN A 13 -6.92 -11.48 15.00
N ASN A 14 -7.81 -12.03 14.16
CA ASN A 14 -7.49 -13.10 13.22
C ASN A 14 -6.41 -12.66 12.21
N PHE A 15 -6.58 -11.48 11.60
CA PHE A 15 -5.57 -10.91 10.69
C PHE A 15 -4.23 -10.71 11.39
N ARG A 16 -4.21 -10.09 12.57
CA ARG A 16 -3.00 -9.88 13.37
C ARG A 16 -2.30 -11.19 13.69
N GLN A 17 -3.05 -12.23 14.06
CA GLN A 17 -2.49 -13.54 14.39
C GLN A 17 -1.90 -14.23 13.15
N ALA A 18 -2.51 -14.06 11.98
CA ALA A 18 -1.98 -14.59 10.73
C ALA A 18 -0.66 -13.88 10.34
N VAL A 19 -0.58 -12.56 10.47
CA VAL A 19 0.66 -11.79 10.27
C VAL A 19 1.75 -12.26 11.22
N LYS A 20 1.43 -12.40 12.52
CA LYS A 20 2.37 -12.87 13.53
C LYS A 20 2.92 -14.25 13.18
N SER A 21 2.06 -15.17 12.73
CA SER A 21 2.45 -16.52 12.30
C SER A 21 3.44 -16.50 11.13
N CYS A 22 3.29 -15.59 10.16
CA CYS A 22 4.26 -15.43 9.08
C CYS A 22 5.61 -14.86 9.58
N LEU A 23 5.57 -13.84 10.43
CA LEU A 23 6.79 -13.18 10.94
C LEU A 23 7.62 -14.10 11.86
N THR A 24 6.96 -14.99 12.62
CA THR A 24 7.67 -15.96 13.46
C THR A 24 8.54 -16.90 12.63
N LEU A 25 8.13 -17.25 11.41
CA LEU A 25 8.92 -18.11 10.51
C LEU A 25 10.18 -17.41 9.99
N LEU A 26 10.12 -16.08 9.79
CA LEU A 26 11.29 -15.28 9.39
C LEU A 26 12.31 -15.14 10.52
N SER A 27 11.86 -15.28 11.77
CA SER A 27 12.67 -15.11 12.98
C SER A 27 13.47 -16.36 13.36
N VAL A 28 13.25 -17.50 12.68
CA VAL A 28 13.98 -18.76 12.96
C VAL A 28 15.45 -18.65 12.50
N PRO A 29 16.44 -18.92 13.37
CA PRO A 29 17.86 -18.77 13.04
C PRO A 29 18.31 -19.69 11.90
N VAL A 30 19.22 -19.22 11.06
CA VAL A 30 19.64 -19.89 9.81
C VAL A 30 20.22 -21.30 10.04
N LYS A 31 20.81 -21.58 11.21
CA LYS A 31 21.44 -22.87 11.53
C LYS A 31 20.45 -24.05 11.61
N THR A 32 19.18 -23.80 11.95
CA THR A 32 18.13 -24.82 11.97
C THR A 32 17.45 -25.01 10.61
N ARG A 33 17.62 -24.07 9.66
CA ARG A 33 16.95 -24.10 8.35
C ARG A 33 17.45 -25.20 7.41
N HIS A 34 18.67 -25.70 7.60
CA HIS A 34 19.28 -26.70 6.71
C HIS A 34 18.84 -28.14 7.00
N ILE A 35 18.32 -28.42 8.21
CA ILE A 35 17.94 -29.78 8.61
C ILE A 35 16.45 -30.06 8.29
N GLU A 36 15.62 -29.02 8.19
CA GLU A 36 14.16 -29.10 8.10
C GLU A 36 13.56 -28.25 6.95
N ALA A 37 14.28 -28.13 5.82
CA ALA A 37 13.91 -27.21 4.74
C ALA A 37 12.50 -27.43 4.16
N ASP A 38 12.08 -28.70 3.98
CA ASP A 38 10.76 -29.04 3.45
C ASP A 38 9.64 -28.74 4.45
N GLU A 39 9.84 -29.02 5.74
CA GLU A 39 8.87 -28.72 6.80
C GLU A 39 8.68 -27.21 6.97
N ILE A 40 9.79 -26.45 6.93
CA ILE A 40 9.75 -24.98 6.97
C ILE A 40 9.00 -24.45 5.76
N LYS A 41 9.24 -25.01 4.57
CA LYS A 41 8.55 -24.61 3.34
C LYS A 41 7.05 -24.86 3.43
N THR A 42 6.63 -26.07 3.80
CA THR A 42 5.20 -26.40 3.97
C THR A 42 4.55 -25.51 5.02
N THR A 43 5.23 -25.26 6.15
CA THR A 43 4.72 -24.37 7.20
C THR A 43 4.58 -22.93 6.70
N ALA A 44 5.53 -22.44 5.91
CA ALA A 44 5.47 -21.12 5.30
C ALA A 44 4.32 -20.98 4.28
N GLU A 45 4.08 -22.00 3.46
CA GLU A 45 2.96 -22.05 2.51
C GLU A 45 1.62 -21.97 3.26
N VAL A 46 1.44 -22.77 4.31
CA VAL A 46 0.23 -22.77 5.14
C VAL A 46 0.02 -21.42 5.85
N ALA A 47 1.08 -20.84 6.43
CA ALA A 47 1.00 -19.55 7.09
C ALA A 47 0.63 -18.43 6.10
N THR A 48 1.23 -18.45 4.92
CA THR A 48 0.95 -17.50 3.83
C THR A 48 -0.50 -17.61 3.37
N HIS A 49 -1.00 -18.83 3.18
CA HIS A 49 -2.40 -19.04 2.80
C HIS A 49 -3.37 -18.48 3.84
N ARG A 50 -3.15 -18.78 5.12
CA ARG A 50 -3.96 -18.25 6.23
C ARG A 50 -3.93 -16.72 6.29
N LEU A 51 -2.77 -16.11 6.04
CA LEU A 51 -2.64 -14.66 5.98
C LEU A 51 -3.48 -14.07 4.83
N ILE A 52 -3.42 -14.66 3.64
CA ILE A 52 -4.22 -14.21 2.49
C ILE A 52 -5.72 -14.29 2.80
N GLU A 53 -6.18 -15.39 3.42
CA GLU A 53 -7.57 -15.54 3.80
C GLU A 53 -8.02 -14.52 4.85
N ALA A 54 -7.20 -14.31 5.89
CA ALA A 54 -7.46 -13.33 6.93
C ALA A 54 -7.46 -11.90 6.37
N ALA A 55 -6.53 -11.58 5.45
CA ALA A 55 -6.48 -10.30 4.75
C ALA A 55 -7.75 -10.05 3.95
N ARG A 56 -8.19 -11.01 3.15
CA ARG A 56 -9.44 -10.92 2.38
C ARG A 56 -10.68 -10.79 3.26
N ARG A 57 -10.71 -11.49 4.40
CA ARG A 57 -11.81 -11.36 5.37
C ARG A 57 -11.82 -9.96 5.99
N SER A 58 -10.66 -9.44 6.36
CA SER A 58 -10.47 -8.09 6.88
C SER A 58 -10.91 -7.03 5.85
N GLU A 59 -10.44 -7.13 4.62
CA GLU A 59 -10.81 -6.23 3.52
C GLU A 59 -12.32 -6.19 3.30
N ARG A 60 -12.98 -7.35 3.14
CA ARG A 60 -14.45 -7.42 2.99
C ARG A 60 -15.18 -6.78 4.16
N HIS A 61 -14.63 -6.91 5.37
CA HIS A 61 -15.22 -6.34 6.56
C HIS A 61 -15.11 -4.80 6.57
N PHE A 62 -13.91 -4.26 6.35
CA PHE A 62 -13.69 -2.82 6.28
C PHE A 62 -14.46 -2.17 5.12
N ASN A 63 -14.56 -2.83 3.96
CA ASN A 63 -15.37 -2.32 2.85
C ASN A 63 -16.85 -2.20 3.21
N ARG A 64 -17.40 -3.14 3.99
CA ARG A 64 -18.78 -3.06 4.47
C ARG A 64 -18.97 -1.93 5.47
N LEU A 65 -18.03 -1.77 6.40
CA LEU A 65 -18.05 -0.65 7.35
C LEU A 65 -17.96 0.69 6.63
N TYR A 66 -17.05 0.81 5.65
CA TYR A 66 -16.88 2.02 4.86
C TYR A 66 -18.11 2.32 4.00
N ALA A 67 -18.74 1.32 3.39
CA ALA A 67 -19.99 1.51 2.64
C ALA A 67 -21.12 2.05 3.53
N LEU A 68 -21.25 1.54 4.76
CA LEU A 68 -22.20 2.09 5.74
C LEU A 68 -21.81 3.52 6.12
N PHE A 69 -20.54 3.75 6.44
CA PHE A 69 -20.04 5.09 6.77
C PHE A 69 -20.32 6.10 5.64
N SER A 70 -20.09 5.73 4.38
CA SER A 70 -20.38 6.58 3.22
C SER A 70 -21.87 6.89 3.10
N ALA A 71 -22.75 5.94 3.41
CA ALA A 71 -24.18 6.17 3.38
C ALA A 71 -24.67 7.09 4.52
N TYR A 72 -24.07 7.01 5.71
CA TYR A 72 -24.50 7.79 6.88
C TYR A 72 -23.77 9.13 7.03
N CYS A 73 -22.54 9.22 6.54
CA CYS A 73 -21.64 10.37 6.68
C CYS A 73 -21.04 10.79 5.32
N PRO A 74 -21.85 11.07 4.29
CA PRO A 74 -21.35 11.39 2.95
C PRO A 74 -20.46 12.64 2.91
N GLU A 75 -20.70 13.59 3.80
CA GLU A 75 -19.91 14.83 3.93
C GLU A 75 -18.46 14.55 4.34
N GLU A 76 -18.23 13.56 5.19
CA GLU A 76 -16.88 13.17 5.61
C GLU A 76 -16.13 12.46 4.48
N VAL A 77 -16.82 11.62 3.71
CA VAL A 77 -16.26 11.00 2.50
C VAL A 77 -15.86 12.07 1.49
N LEU A 78 -16.74 13.06 1.24
CA LEU A 78 -16.42 14.17 0.34
C LEU A 78 -15.21 14.99 0.83
N LYS A 79 -15.06 15.21 2.13
CA LYS A 79 -13.88 15.89 2.69
C LYS A 79 -12.59 15.11 2.43
N GLU A 80 -12.62 13.79 2.59
CA GLU A 80 -11.50 12.90 2.28
C GLU A 80 -11.13 12.99 0.79
N GLU A 81 -12.10 12.82 -0.10
CA GLU A 81 -11.91 12.93 -1.55
C GLU A 81 -11.36 14.32 -1.98
N MET A 82 -11.89 15.39 -1.38
CA MET A 82 -11.41 16.75 -1.62
C MET A 82 -9.95 16.93 -1.18
N ASN A 83 -9.55 16.29 -0.07
CA ASN A 83 -8.19 16.35 0.43
C ASN A 83 -7.24 15.59 -0.51
N ASP A 84 -7.64 14.40 -0.98
CA ASP A 84 -6.86 13.62 -1.93
C ASP A 84 -6.68 14.35 -3.26
N MET A 85 -7.74 15.00 -3.76
CA MET A 85 -7.65 15.85 -4.96
C MET A 85 -6.69 17.02 -4.76
N LYS A 86 -6.69 17.67 -3.59
CA LYS A 86 -5.74 18.77 -3.30
C LYS A 86 -4.30 18.28 -3.31
N GLN A 87 -4.03 17.12 -2.69
CA GLN A 87 -2.69 16.52 -2.70
C GLN A 87 -2.26 16.15 -4.13
N GLU A 88 -3.15 15.59 -4.94
CA GLU A 88 -2.87 15.22 -6.31
C GLU A 88 -2.61 16.45 -7.21
N ILE A 89 -3.37 17.53 -7.02
CA ILE A 89 -3.10 18.81 -7.70
C ILE A 89 -1.69 19.30 -7.36
N GLU A 90 -1.32 19.29 -6.08
CA GLU A 90 0.00 19.74 -5.64
C GLU A 90 1.12 18.87 -6.20
N ARG A 91 0.95 17.55 -6.19
CA ARG A 91 1.89 16.62 -6.83
C ARG A 91 2.05 16.91 -8.32
N LYS A 92 0.96 17.18 -9.04
CA LYS A 92 0.99 17.52 -10.47
C LYS A 92 1.64 18.87 -10.73
N LYS A 93 1.42 19.89 -9.91
CA LYS A 93 2.12 21.18 -10.01
C LYS A 93 3.64 21.00 -9.89
N ASN A 94 4.09 20.26 -8.88
CA ASN A 94 5.50 19.95 -8.70
C ASN A 94 6.08 19.16 -9.88
N MET A 95 5.29 18.27 -10.48
CA MET A 95 5.70 17.57 -11.69
C MET A 95 5.87 18.53 -12.87
N ILE A 96 4.94 19.46 -13.10
CA ILE A 96 5.01 20.45 -14.18
C ILE A 96 6.26 21.31 -14.04
N LEU A 97 6.54 21.84 -12.84
CA LEU A 97 7.74 22.66 -12.59
C LEU A 97 9.03 21.92 -12.98
N ARG A 98 9.15 20.63 -12.62
CA ARG A 98 10.31 19.80 -13.02
C ARG A 98 10.41 19.59 -14.53
N HIS A 99 9.29 19.59 -15.24
CA HIS A 99 9.31 19.48 -16.71
C HIS A 99 9.71 20.81 -17.34
N GLU A 100 9.24 21.93 -16.82
CA GLU A 100 9.65 23.28 -17.25
C GLU A 100 11.16 23.48 -17.07
N GLU A 101 11.73 23.10 -15.93
CA GLU A 101 13.18 23.12 -15.69
C GLU A 101 13.97 22.31 -16.74
N LYS A 102 13.46 21.12 -17.10
CA LYS A 102 14.10 20.29 -18.14
C LYS A 102 13.98 20.90 -19.52
N MET A 103 12.84 21.51 -19.85
CA MET A 103 12.66 22.20 -21.13
C MET A 103 13.64 23.36 -21.25
N LEU A 104 13.78 24.19 -20.22
CA LEU A 104 14.76 25.28 -20.19
C LEU A 104 16.19 24.77 -20.38
N ALA A 105 16.55 23.67 -19.71
CA ALA A 105 17.86 23.05 -19.89
C ALA A 105 18.08 22.54 -21.33
N TRP A 106 17.06 21.95 -21.96
CA TRP A 106 17.15 21.50 -23.35
C TRP A 106 17.21 22.66 -24.34
N GLU A 107 16.44 23.71 -24.12
CA GLU A 107 16.49 24.94 -24.91
C GLU A 107 17.87 25.58 -24.87
N GLN A 108 18.49 25.64 -23.68
CA GLN A 108 19.86 26.12 -23.51
C GLN A 108 20.86 25.27 -24.32
N ILE A 109 20.80 23.95 -24.20
CA ILE A 109 21.69 23.04 -24.96
C ILE A 109 21.51 23.23 -26.47
N LEU A 110 20.28 23.36 -26.95
CA LEU A 110 19.99 23.59 -28.37
C LEU A 110 20.55 24.94 -28.84
N SER A 111 20.38 26.00 -28.04
CA SER A 111 20.96 27.32 -28.35
C SER A 111 22.48 27.27 -28.42
N GLU A 112 23.13 26.59 -27.48
CA GLU A 112 24.59 26.40 -27.44
C GLU A 112 25.10 25.53 -28.60
N ALA A 113 24.28 24.62 -29.14
CA ALA A 113 24.64 23.79 -30.30
C ALA A 113 24.45 24.51 -31.65
N VAL A 114 23.56 25.51 -31.72
CA VAL A 114 23.30 26.30 -32.93
C VAL A 114 24.26 27.49 -33.06
N ALA A 115 24.63 28.13 -31.95
CA ALA A 115 25.59 29.25 -31.92
C ALA A 115 26.97 28.98 -32.58
N PRO A 116 27.60 27.79 -32.49
CA PRO A 116 28.92 27.51 -33.08
C PRO A 116 28.90 27.33 -34.60
N MET A 117 27.71 27.19 -35.22
CA MET A 117 27.58 27.03 -36.66
C MET A 117 27.38 28.36 -37.41
N ALA A 118 27.28 29.49 -36.69
CA ALA A 118 27.06 30.82 -37.26
C ALA A 118 28.33 31.71 -37.31
N SER A 119 29.51 31.15 -37.02
CA SER A 119 30.81 31.83 -37.03
C SER A 119 31.78 31.23 -38.04
#